data_AF-A0AAD8IPW8-F1
#
_entry.id   AF-A0AAD8IPW8-F1
#
_cell.length_a   1.000
_cell.length_b   1.000
_cell.length_c   1.000
_cell.angle_alpha   90.00
_cell.angle_beta   90.00
_cell.angle_gamma   90.00
#
_symmetry.space_group_name_H-M   'P 1'
#
loop_
_entity.id
_entity.type
_entity.pdbx_description
1 polymer ?
#
loop_
_entity_poly.entity_id
_entity_poly.type
_entity_poly.pdbx_seq_one_letter_code
_entity_poly.pdbx_strand_id
1 'polypeptide(L)'
;MTEVLLAKFIFVEVAILLALSYKTVVRKPIKRALNRVINVEALYILLIVFIIGSLYLAISISSLIIIHIRSIHEASVDDQLIQYLKLLQASLLGILLFLSMLIYKFHHLLRARTSLNKILKVEEKQLKDWKHIIAVQARELESEISKLRAGLEKLEPEYLRKSSEAKAREAVVSDLKKQSEGFNLEYDRELEYNQTLRNQLQSIDQSLLEDKQEPSSWTSLKDSVMRDGLSLLSPWRILEPDNDRSEECSDDNSGCYRASLSGTSVPSSPRHRHRRPIYQH
;
A
#
# COMPACT_ATOMS: atom_id res chain seq x y z
N MET A 1 50.44 53.71 -31.73
CA MET A 1 50.13 52.26 -31.87
C MET A 1 49.39 51.68 -30.67
N THR A 2 49.77 52.05 -29.44
CA THR A 2 49.15 51.54 -28.19
C THR A 2 47.65 51.83 -28.08
N GLU A 3 47.17 52.98 -28.56
CA GLU A 3 45.75 53.35 -28.48
C GLU A 3 44.83 52.45 -29.32
N VAL A 4 45.29 52.06 -30.52
CA VAL A 4 44.54 51.14 -31.40
C VAL A 4 44.42 49.75 -30.76
N LEU A 5 45.45 49.32 -30.03
CA LEU A 5 45.42 48.05 -29.31
C LEU A 5 44.47 48.09 -28.11
N LEU A 6 44.47 49.20 -27.36
CA LEU A 6 43.55 49.40 -26.23
C LEU A 6 42.09 49.47 -26.69
N ALA A 7 41.81 50.20 -27.77
CA ALA A 7 40.46 50.28 -28.34
C ALA A 7 39.95 48.91 -28.82
N LYS A 8 40.82 48.12 -29.46
CA LYS A 8 40.49 46.73 -29.85
C LYS A 8 40.21 45.84 -28.64
N PHE A 9 41.00 45.97 -27.58
CA PHE A 9 40.80 45.18 -26.37
C PHE A 9 39.46 45.51 -25.68
N ILE A 10 39.13 46.81 -25.57
CA ILE A 10 37.84 47.27 -25.06
C ILE A 10 36.70 46.74 -25.92
N PHE A 11 36.83 46.79 -27.25
CA PHE A 11 35.82 46.25 -28.15
C PHE A 11 35.57 44.75 -27.92
N VAL A 12 36.64 43.97 -27.69
CA VAL A 12 36.55 42.55 -27.36
C VAL A 12 35.91 42.33 -25.98
N GLU A 13 36.31 43.08 -24.95
CA GLU A 13 35.73 42.98 -23.60
C GLU A 13 34.25 43.34 -23.58
N VAL A 14 33.86 44.42 -24.26
CA VAL A 14 32.46 44.84 -24.40
C VAL A 14 31.64 43.79 -25.16
N ALA A 15 32.19 43.21 -26.24
CA ALA A 15 31.54 42.12 -26.96
C ALA A 15 31.34 40.88 -26.06
N ILE A 16 32.33 40.54 -25.23
CA ILE A 16 32.23 39.45 -24.24
C ILE A 16 31.14 39.75 -23.21
N LEU A 17 31.09 40.96 -22.66
CA LEU A 17 30.08 41.38 -21.69
C LEU A 17 28.67 41.40 -22.27
N LEU A 18 28.51 41.86 -23.51
CA LEU A 18 27.24 41.86 -24.23
C LEU A 18 26.75 40.43 -24.46
N ALA A 19 27.65 39.53 -24.85
CA ALA A 19 27.33 38.12 -25.06
C ALA A 19 27.02 37.37 -23.76
N LEU A 20 27.59 37.79 -22.62
CA LEU A 20 27.27 37.25 -21.29
C LEU A 20 25.93 37.77 -20.75
N SER A 21 25.60 39.02 -21.04
CA SER A 21 24.40 39.71 -20.53
C SER A 21 23.15 39.32 -21.30
N TYR A 22 23.24 39.17 -22.63
CA TYR A 22 22.09 38.83 -23.46
C TYR A 22 21.81 37.32 -23.42
N LYS A 23 20.53 36.95 -23.36
CA LYS A 23 20.04 35.56 -23.25
C LYS A 23 20.17 34.84 -24.60
N THR A 24 21.39 34.72 -25.13
CA THR A 24 21.65 34.14 -26.47
C THR A 24 22.02 32.66 -26.41
N VAL A 25 21.81 31.97 -27.53
CA VAL A 25 22.23 30.57 -27.79
C VAL A 25 23.75 30.39 -27.62
N VAL A 26 24.52 31.47 -27.76
CA VAL A 26 25.99 31.53 -27.60
C VAL A 26 26.45 31.38 -26.14
N ARG A 27 25.51 31.40 -25.19
CA ARG A 27 25.81 31.18 -23.76
C ARG A 27 26.43 29.81 -23.49
N LYS A 28 26.16 28.78 -24.31
CA LYS A 28 26.73 27.42 -24.14
C LYS A 28 28.21 27.35 -24.52
N PRO A 29 28.67 27.83 -25.69
CA PRO A 29 30.10 27.87 -26.01
C PRO A 29 30.85 28.88 -25.14
N ILE A 30 30.29 30.06 -24.86
CA ILE A 30 30.94 31.07 -24.01
C ILE A 30 31.13 30.54 -22.58
N LYS A 31 30.13 29.85 -22.00
CA LYS A 31 30.32 29.20 -20.68
C LYS A 31 31.41 28.14 -20.70
N ARG A 32 31.56 27.38 -21.79
CA ARG A 32 32.62 26.38 -21.92
C ARG A 32 34.00 27.01 -22.09
N ALA A 33 34.11 28.07 -22.88
CA ALA A 33 35.34 28.84 -23.06
C ALA A 33 35.75 29.55 -21.76
N LEU A 34 34.78 30.21 -21.10
CA LEU A 34 34.96 30.90 -19.84
C LEU A 34 35.38 29.93 -18.72
N ASN A 35 34.75 28.76 -18.64
CA ASN A 35 35.12 27.74 -17.65
C ASN A 35 36.46 27.05 -17.95
N ARG A 36 37.01 27.21 -19.16
CA ARG A 36 38.33 26.70 -19.55
C ARG A 36 39.43 27.73 -19.28
N VAL A 37 39.15 29.01 -19.51
CA VAL A 37 40.08 30.12 -19.26
C VAL A 37 40.14 30.47 -17.77
N ILE A 38 39.01 30.33 -17.05
CA ILE A 38 38.89 30.69 -15.64
C ILE A 38 39.04 29.43 -14.76
N ASN A 39 40.20 28.81 -14.83
CA ASN A 39 40.68 28.02 -13.70
C ASN A 39 41.13 29.00 -12.59
N VAL A 40 41.15 28.53 -11.34
CA VAL A 40 41.31 29.35 -10.12
C VAL A 40 42.53 30.29 -10.17
N GLU A 41 43.57 29.91 -10.91
CA GLU A 41 44.80 30.68 -11.14
C GLU A 41 44.59 31.95 -11.98
N ALA A 42 43.64 31.95 -12.93
CA ALA A 42 43.34 33.11 -13.76
C ALA A 42 42.63 34.23 -12.97
N LEU A 43 41.95 33.88 -11.88
CA LEU A 43 41.32 34.85 -10.98
C LEU A 43 42.38 35.68 -10.22
N TYR A 44 43.45 35.01 -9.78
CA TYR A 44 44.58 35.63 -9.11
C TYR A 44 45.34 36.56 -10.06
N ILE A 45 45.58 36.10 -11.30
CA ILE A 45 46.23 36.91 -12.34
C ILE A 45 45.39 38.16 -12.66
N LEU A 46 44.06 38.02 -12.79
CA LEU A 46 43.16 39.15 -13.09
C LEU A 46 43.11 40.15 -11.92
N LEU A 47 43.16 39.66 -10.67
CA LEU A 47 43.25 40.51 -9.49
C LEU A 47 44.58 41.28 -9.43
N ILE A 48 45.71 40.64 -9.75
CA ILE A 48 47.01 41.32 -9.84
C ILE A 48 47.01 42.38 -10.94
N VAL A 49 46.51 42.04 -12.13
CA VAL A 49 46.41 42.98 -13.26
C VAL A 49 45.51 44.16 -12.90
N PHE A 50 44.44 43.92 -12.14
CA PHE A 50 43.57 44.98 -11.63
C PHE A 50 44.31 45.90 -10.63
N ILE A 51 45.06 45.34 -9.68
CA ILE A 51 45.83 46.12 -8.69
C ILE A 51 46.91 46.97 -9.40
N ILE A 52 47.68 46.36 -10.30
CA ILE A 52 48.73 47.05 -11.06
C ILE A 52 48.14 48.12 -11.98
N GLY A 53 47.05 47.80 -12.70
CA GLY A 53 46.38 48.73 -13.59
C GLY A 53 45.75 49.90 -12.84
N SER A 54 45.16 49.66 -11.67
CA SER A 54 44.61 50.71 -10.79
C SER A 54 45.70 51.65 -10.26
N LEU A 55 46.84 51.09 -9.84
CA LEU A 55 48.00 51.88 -9.41
C LEU A 55 48.56 52.74 -10.56
N TYR A 56 48.67 52.17 -11.76
CA TYR A 56 49.10 52.91 -12.96
C TYR A 56 48.13 54.03 -13.33
N LEU A 57 46.83 53.78 -13.21
CA LEU A 57 45.79 54.80 -13.42
C LEU A 57 45.93 55.95 -12.42
N ALA A 58 46.16 55.65 -11.13
CA ALA A 58 46.36 56.65 -10.08
C ALA A 58 47.61 57.52 -10.32
N ILE A 59 48.70 56.92 -10.80
CA ILE A 59 49.92 57.64 -11.21
C ILE A 59 49.62 58.54 -12.43
N SER A 60 48.89 58.03 -13.42
CA SER A 60 48.50 58.80 -14.60
C SER A 60 47.62 59.99 -14.25
N ILE A 61 46.63 59.82 -13.37
CA ILE A 61 45.74 60.90 -12.91
C ILE A 61 46.53 61.94 -12.10
N SER A 62 47.39 61.49 -11.18
CA SER A 62 48.27 62.39 -10.42
C SER A 62 49.16 63.23 -11.35
N SER A 63 49.73 62.62 -12.40
CA SER A 63 50.54 63.34 -13.38
C SER A 63 49.74 64.37 -14.19
N LEU A 64 48.48 64.08 -14.51
CA LEU A 64 47.57 65.01 -15.17
C LEU A 64 47.24 66.21 -14.29
N ILE A 65 47.01 66.00 -13.00
CA ILE A 65 46.74 67.08 -12.03
C ILE A 65 47.95 68.01 -11.91
N ILE A 66 49.17 67.45 -11.82
CA ILE A 66 50.42 68.23 -11.74
C ILE A 66 50.63 69.07 -13.01
N ILE A 67 50.39 68.49 -14.19
CA ILE A 67 50.50 69.19 -15.47
C ILE A 67 49.43 70.28 -15.60
N HIS A 68 48.21 70.03 -15.15
CA HIS A 68 47.12 71.01 -15.19
C HIS A 68 47.40 72.22 -14.28
N ILE A 69 47.93 71.97 -13.06
CA ILE A 69 48.36 73.03 -12.15
C ILE A 69 49.51 73.86 -12.75
N ARG A 70 50.46 73.22 -13.44
CA ARG A 70 51.59 73.89 -14.09
C ARG A 70 51.18 74.67 -15.35
N SER A 71 50.21 74.15 -16.12
CA SER A 71 49.70 74.77 -17.35
C SER A 71 48.94 76.07 -17.11
N ILE A 72 48.43 76.32 -15.90
CA ILE A 72 47.80 77.60 -15.53
C ILE A 72 48.84 78.73 -15.42
N HIS A 73 50.13 78.40 -15.28
CA HIS A 73 51.20 79.38 -15.05
C HIS A 73 51.87 79.89 -16.33
N GLU A 74 51.99 79.06 -17.38
CA GLU A 74 52.54 79.41 -18.70
C GLU A 74 51.84 78.55 -19.77
N ALA A 75 51.07 79.17 -20.67
CA ALA A 75 50.24 78.45 -21.64
C ALA A 75 50.87 78.46 -23.03
N SER A 76 51.40 77.32 -23.46
CA SER A 76 51.69 77.04 -24.87
C SER A 76 50.58 76.16 -25.46
N VAL A 77 50.23 76.37 -26.74
CA VAL A 77 49.11 75.68 -27.41
C VAL A 77 49.39 74.18 -27.63
N ASP A 78 50.66 73.79 -27.73
CA ASP A 78 51.06 72.38 -27.91
C ASP A 78 50.88 71.53 -26.64
N ASP A 79 50.97 72.14 -25.46
CA ASP A 79 50.79 71.44 -24.19
C ASP A 79 49.34 70.99 -23.96
N GLN A 80 48.38 71.66 -24.59
CA GLN A 80 46.96 71.31 -24.51
C GLN A 80 46.67 69.98 -25.21
N LEU A 81 47.23 69.74 -26.40
CA LEU A 81 47.03 68.48 -27.15
C LEU A 81 47.62 67.28 -26.39
N ILE A 82 48.78 67.46 -25.77
CA ILE A 82 49.43 66.43 -24.94
C ILE A 82 48.56 66.11 -23.71
N GLN A 83 47.95 67.13 -23.10
CA GLN A 83 47.04 66.97 -21.97
C GLN A 83 45.77 66.19 -22.34
N TYR A 84 45.13 66.51 -23.47
CA TYR A 84 43.95 65.77 -23.95
C TYR A 84 44.28 64.31 -24.29
N LEU A 85 45.46 64.04 -24.88
CA LEU A 85 45.89 62.68 -25.18
C LEU A 85 46.10 61.85 -23.90
N LYS A 86 46.75 62.43 -22.89
CA LYS A 86 46.94 61.77 -21.59
C LYS A 86 45.64 61.55 -20.84
N LEU A 87 44.69 62.49 -20.94
CA LEU A 87 43.36 62.36 -20.37
C LEU A 87 42.56 61.25 -21.06
N LEU A 88 42.60 61.20 -22.39
CA LEU A 88 41.97 60.14 -23.19
C LEU A 88 42.55 58.78 -22.82
N GLN A 89 43.88 58.65 -22.77
CA GLN A 89 44.57 57.42 -22.38
C GLN A 89 44.19 56.96 -20.96
N ALA A 90 44.10 57.88 -20.00
CA ALA A 90 43.67 57.56 -18.63
C ALA A 90 42.21 57.09 -18.59
N SER A 91 41.31 57.76 -19.31
CA SER A 91 39.89 57.35 -19.38
C SER A 91 39.71 55.95 -20.02
N LEU A 92 40.48 55.66 -21.06
CA LEU A 92 40.47 54.39 -21.79
C LEU A 92 40.92 53.23 -20.89
N LEU A 93 41.98 53.44 -20.10
CA LEU A 93 42.46 52.48 -19.10
C LEU A 93 41.46 52.29 -17.96
N GLY A 94 40.77 53.35 -17.54
CA GLY A 94 39.71 53.28 -16.52
C GLY A 94 38.53 52.43 -16.98
N ILE A 95 38.10 52.59 -18.23
CA ILE A 95 37.03 51.78 -18.84
C ILE A 95 37.44 50.30 -18.90
N LEU A 96 38.68 50.00 -19.29
CA LEU A 96 39.20 48.62 -19.35
C LEU A 96 39.22 47.94 -17.97
N LEU A 97 39.67 48.66 -16.93
CA LEU A 97 39.60 48.19 -15.54
C LEU A 97 38.16 47.93 -15.09
N PHE A 98 37.24 48.82 -15.43
CA PHE A 98 35.84 48.68 -15.10
C PHE A 98 35.19 47.47 -15.78
N LEU A 99 35.47 47.25 -17.07
CA LEU A 99 34.98 46.10 -17.82
C LEU A 99 35.54 44.78 -17.25
N SER A 100 36.82 44.74 -16.92
CA SER A 100 37.46 43.61 -16.23
C SER A 100 36.79 43.29 -14.88
N MET A 101 36.46 44.31 -14.09
CA MET A 101 35.72 44.14 -12.82
C MET A 101 34.30 43.60 -13.03
N LEU A 102 33.60 44.08 -14.07
CA LEU A 102 32.27 43.57 -14.41
C LEU A 102 32.35 42.09 -14.80
N ILE A 103 33.31 41.70 -15.63
CA ILE A 103 33.53 40.30 -16.01
C ILE A 103 33.76 39.42 -14.77
N TYR A 104 34.57 39.89 -13.81
CA TYR A 104 34.78 39.22 -12.53
C TYR A 104 33.48 38.99 -11.75
N LYS A 105 32.64 40.03 -11.58
CA LYS A 105 31.35 39.91 -10.88
C LYS A 105 30.37 38.99 -11.63
N PHE A 106 30.30 39.09 -12.96
CA PHE A 106 29.47 38.22 -13.78
C PHE A 106 29.91 36.76 -13.70
N HIS A 107 31.21 36.49 -13.64
CA HIS A 107 31.73 35.13 -13.49
C HIS A 107 31.21 34.46 -12.21
N HIS A 108 31.27 35.16 -11.07
CA HIS A 108 30.74 34.66 -9.80
C HIS A 108 29.24 34.34 -9.90
N LEU A 109 28.43 35.27 -10.46
CA LEU A 109 26.99 35.08 -10.66
C LEU A 109 26.67 33.91 -11.60
N LEU A 110 27.49 33.70 -12.63
CA LEU A 110 27.33 32.58 -13.55
C LEU A 110 27.66 31.25 -12.88
N ARG A 111 28.71 31.20 -12.06
CA ARG A 111 29.07 30.00 -11.31
C ARG A 111 27.95 29.59 -10.36
N ALA A 112 27.43 30.53 -9.58
CA ALA A 112 26.30 30.30 -8.68
C ALA A 112 25.04 29.80 -9.43
N ARG A 113 24.72 30.40 -10.58
CA ARG A 113 23.60 29.92 -11.41
C ARG A 113 23.85 28.53 -12.00
N THR A 114 25.08 28.17 -12.30
CA THR A 114 25.37 26.82 -12.81
C THR A 114 25.33 25.75 -11.73
N SER A 115 25.78 26.03 -10.51
CA SER A 115 25.67 25.06 -9.40
C SER A 115 24.22 24.81 -9.05
N LEU A 116 23.40 25.87 -8.93
CA LEU A 116 21.97 25.75 -8.64
C LEU A 116 21.23 24.94 -9.72
N ASN A 117 21.51 25.17 -11.00
CA ASN A 117 20.88 24.39 -12.08
C ASN A 117 21.30 22.91 -12.09
N LYS A 118 22.50 22.57 -11.60
CA LYS A 118 22.91 21.16 -11.48
C LYS A 118 22.12 20.47 -10.37
N ILE A 119 21.97 21.14 -9.22
CA ILE A 119 21.21 20.63 -8.07
C ILE A 119 19.75 20.44 -8.47
N LEU A 120 19.11 21.47 -9.06
CA LEU A 120 17.72 21.39 -9.52
C LEU A 120 17.51 20.24 -10.51
N LYS A 121 18.43 20.03 -11.47
CA LYS A 121 18.30 18.89 -12.41
C LYS A 121 18.40 17.53 -11.73
N VAL A 122 19.20 17.41 -10.68
CA VAL A 122 19.29 16.17 -9.90
C VAL A 122 18.01 15.97 -9.11
N GLU A 123 17.50 17.01 -8.44
CA GLU A 123 16.23 16.98 -7.71
C GLU A 123 15.04 16.69 -8.63
N GLU A 124 15.01 17.26 -9.84
CA GLU A 124 13.93 17.02 -10.82
C GLU A 124 13.93 15.56 -11.29
N LYS A 125 15.11 14.95 -11.48
CA LYS A 125 15.21 13.52 -11.81
C LYS A 125 14.74 12.66 -10.65
N GLN A 126 15.23 12.93 -9.44
CA GLN A 126 14.80 12.25 -8.23
C GLN A 126 13.28 12.33 -8.06
N LEU A 127 12.68 13.51 -8.26
CA LEU A 127 11.23 13.68 -8.16
C LEU A 127 10.47 12.87 -9.22
N LYS A 128 10.99 12.78 -10.45
CA LYS A 128 10.39 11.95 -11.51
C LYS A 128 10.46 10.46 -11.15
N ASP A 129 11.59 10.00 -10.65
CA ASP A 129 11.79 8.61 -10.23
C ASP A 129 10.87 8.26 -9.06
N TRP A 130 10.78 9.13 -8.05
CA TRP A 130 9.84 9.00 -6.93
C TRP A 130 8.38 8.95 -7.37
N LYS A 131 7.97 9.84 -8.28
CA LYS A 131 6.61 9.81 -8.85
C LYS A 131 6.32 8.49 -9.56
N HIS A 132 7.29 7.94 -10.27
CA HIS A 132 7.15 6.64 -10.93
C HIS A 132 6.98 5.51 -9.90
N ILE A 133 7.80 5.48 -8.84
CA ILE A 133 7.70 4.49 -7.76
C ILE A 133 6.32 4.54 -7.10
N ILE A 134 5.85 5.75 -6.75
CA ILE A 134 4.52 5.94 -6.13
C ILE A 134 3.41 5.47 -7.08
N ALA A 135 3.51 5.77 -8.38
CA ALA A 135 2.51 5.33 -9.35
C ALA A 135 2.48 3.80 -9.51
N VAL A 136 3.63 3.12 -9.44
CA VAL A 136 3.70 1.66 -9.47
C VAL A 136 3.07 1.06 -8.21
N GLN A 137 3.43 1.56 -7.02
CA GLN A 137 2.86 1.09 -5.75
C GLN A 137 1.35 1.32 -5.68
N ALA A 138 0.85 2.47 -6.17
CA ALA A 138 -0.58 2.74 -6.21
C ALA A 138 -1.35 1.71 -7.06
N ARG A 139 -0.80 1.32 -8.22
CA ARG A 139 -1.40 0.27 -9.07
C ARG A 139 -1.35 -1.11 -8.43
N GLU A 140 -0.26 -1.43 -7.72
CA GLU A 140 -0.14 -2.69 -7.00
C GLU A 140 -1.18 -2.78 -5.89
N LEU A 141 -1.31 -1.74 -5.05
CA LEU A 141 -2.35 -1.65 -4.03
C LEU A 141 -3.76 -1.73 -4.63
N GLU A 142 -4.03 -1.04 -5.75
CA GLU A 142 -5.32 -1.12 -6.44
C GLU A 142 -5.62 -2.55 -6.91
N SER A 143 -4.59 -3.26 -7.41
CA SER A 143 -4.71 -4.66 -7.80
C SER A 143 -5.00 -5.57 -6.59
N GLU A 144 -4.36 -5.34 -5.44
CA GLU A 144 -4.61 -6.09 -4.21
C GLU A 144 -6.01 -5.83 -3.66
N ILE A 145 -6.46 -4.57 -3.66
CA ILE A 145 -7.82 -4.20 -3.27
C ILE A 145 -8.84 -4.89 -4.18
N SER A 146 -8.59 -4.93 -5.49
CA SER A 146 -9.50 -5.61 -6.42
C SER A 146 -9.55 -7.12 -6.19
N LYS A 147 -8.41 -7.76 -5.89
CA LYS A 147 -8.34 -9.18 -5.54
C LYS A 147 -9.08 -9.49 -4.24
N LEU A 148 -8.86 -8.68 -3.20
CA LEU A 148 -9.52 -8.82 -1.91
C LEU A 148 -11.04 -8.64 -2.05
N ARG A 149 -11.47 -7.64 -2.83
CA ARG A 149 -12.90 -7.39 -3.09
C ARG A 149 -13.55 -8.55 -3.84
N ALA A 150 -12.88 -9.10 -4.86
CA ALA A 150 -13.37 -10.28 -5.57
C ALA A 150 -13.42 -11.53 -4.67
N GLY A 151 -12.46 -11.68 -3.74
CA GLY A 151 -12.51 -12.73 -2.72
C GLY A 151 -13.69 -12.58 -1.77
N LEU A 152 -13.98 -11.36 -1.32
CA LEU A 152 -15.13 -11.05 -0.47
C LEU A 152 -16.47 -11.36 -1.17
N GLU A 153 -16.61 -10.92 -2.42
CA GLU A 153 -17.81 -11.16 -3.23
C GLU A 153 -18.08 -12.65 -3.48
N LYS A 154 -17.03 -13.50 -3.50
CA LYS A 154 -17.19 -14.96 -3.57
C LYS A 154 -17.53 -15.58 -2.22
N LEU A 155 -16.95 -15.06 -1.14
CA LEU A 155 -17.11 -15.65 0.19
C LEU A 155 -18.49 -15.32 0.81
N GLU A 156 -19.06 -14.16 0.48
CA GLU A 156 -20.40 -13.75 0.91
C GLU A 156 -21.52 -14.73 0.51
N PRO A 157 -21.68 -15.14 -0.77
CA PRO A 157 -22.69 -16.11 -1.16
C PRO A 157 -22.43 -17.51 -0.60
N GLU A 158 -21.16 -17.91 -0.45
CA GLU A 158 -20.81 -19.18 0.20
C GLU A 158 -21.26 -19.21 1.67
N TYR A 159 -21.03 -18.11 2.40
CA TYR A 159 -21.49 -17.94 3.77
C TYR A 159 -23.02 -17.96 3.87
N LEU A 160 -23.71 -17.19 3.01
CA LEU A 160 -25.17 -17.16 2.97
C LEU A 160 -25.76 -18.55 2.67
N ARG A 161 -25.20 -19.27 1.69
CA ARG A 161 -25.61 -20.64 1.35
C ARG A 161 -25.46 -21.56 2.56
N LYS A 162 -24.29 -21.56 3.21
CA LYS A 162 -24.03 -22.41 4.37
C LYS A 162 -24.93 -22.06 5.56
N SER A 163 -25.24 -20.79 5.77
CA SER A 163 -26.21 -20.35 6.79
C SER A 163 -27.63 -20.84 6.48
N SER A 164 -28.08 -20.77 5.22
CA SER A 164 -29.38 -21.29 4.80
C SER A 164 -29.48 -22.81 4.95
N GLU A 165 -28.40 -23.53 4.62
CA GLU A 165 -28.32 -24.98 4.75
C GLU A 165 -28.33 -25.39 6.22
N ALA A 166 -27.59 -24.68 7.08
CA ALA A 166 -27.62 -24.89 8.52
C ALA A 166 -29.03 -24.68 9.09
N LYS A 167 -29.73 -23.61 8.71
CA LYS A 167 -31.13 -23.37 9.10
C LYS A 167 -32.09 -24.46 8.63
N ALA A 168 -31.92 -24.94 7.40
CA ALA A 168 -32.72 -26.05 6.88
C ALA A 168 -32.49 -27.34 7.68
N ARG A 169 -31.22 -27.65 8.00
CA ARG A 169 -30.86 -28.80 8.86
C ARG A 169 -31.42 -28.64 10.28
N GLU A 170 -31.36 -27.45 10.86
CA GLU A 170 -31.96 -27.17 12.17
C GLU A 170 -33.48 -27.38 12.18
N ALA A 171 -34.18 -26.94 11.14
CA ALA A 171 -35.62 -27.18 10.98
C ALA A 171 -35.92 -28.69 10.93
N VAL A 172 -35.18 -29.45 10.12
CA VAL A 172 -35.31 -30.92 10.05
C VAL A 172 -35.07 -31.56 11.40
N VAL A 173 -34.01 -31.17 12.12
CA VAL A 173 -33.72 -31.68 13.47
C VAL A 173 -34.86 -31.34 14.44
N SER A 174 -35.46 -30.15 14.33
CA SER A 174 -36.58 -29.76 15.18
C SER A 174 -37.85 -30.56 14.90
N ASP A 175 -38.10 -30.90 13.63
CA ASP A 175 -39.25 -31.72 13.24
C ASP A 175 -39.04 -33.18 13.63
N LEU A 176 -37.82 -33.72 13.44
CA LEU A 176 -37.45 -35.05 13.92
C LEU A 176 -37.59 -35.15 15.43
N LYS A 177 -37.19 -34.10 16.16
CA LYS A 177 -37.35 -34.02 17.61
C LYS A 177 -38.82 -34.09 18.00
N LYS A 178 -39.70 -33.29 17.37
CA LYS A 178 -41.15 -33.37 17.61
C LYS A 178 -41.72 -34.74 17.29
N GLN A 179 -41.26 -35.38 16.22
CA GLN A 179 -41.66 -36.73 15.87
C GLN A 179 -41.25 -37.73 16.95
N SER A 180 -40.03 -37.61 17.48
CA SER A 180 -39.56 -38.46 18.58
C SER A 180 -40.31 -38.21 19.89
N GLU A 181 -40.68 -36.96 20.18
CA GLU A 181 -41.52 -36.61 21.33
C GLU A 181 -42.93 -37.21 21.17
N GLY A 182 -43.48 -37.22 19.95
CA GLY A 182 -44.75 -37.88 19.62
C GLY A 182 -44.70 -39.39 19.84
N PHE A 183 -43.66 -40.06 19.35
CA PHE A 183 -43.46 -41.50 19.56
C PHE A 183 -43.28 -41.86 21.04
N ASN A 184 -42.58 -41.04 21.83
CA ASN A 184 -42.46 -41.26 23.27
C ASN A 184 -43.82 -41.19 23.99
N LEU A 185 -44.67 -40.23 23.63
CA LEU A 185 -46.01 -40.13 24.22
C LEU A 185 -46.88 -41.34 23.87
N GLU A 186 -46.79 -41.83 22.63
CA GLU A 186 -47.49 -43.05 22.21
C GLU A 186 -46.97 -44.28 22.95
N TYR A 187 -45.65 -44.38 23.13
CA TYR A 187 -45.02 -45.44 23.92
C TYR A 187 -45.49 -45.42 25.38
N ASP A 188 -45.53 -44.24 26.03
CA ASP A 188 -46.00 -44.10 27.41
C ASP A 188 -47.48 -44.53 27.55
N ARG A 189 -48.32 -44.15 26.59
CA ARG A 189 -49.73 -44.56 26.54
C ARG A 189 -49.89 -46.08 26.41
N GLU A 190 -49.13 -46.71 25.51
CA GLU A 190 -49.13 -48.17 25.35
C GLU A 190 -48.65 -48.88 26.62
N LEU A 191 -47.68 -48.31 27.33
CA LEU A 191 -47.19 -48.83 28.60
C LEU A 191 -48.29 -48.79 29.68
N GLU A 192 -49.03 -47.68 29.78
CA GLU A 192 -50.17 -47.53 30.69
C GLU A 192 -51.30 -48.51 30.36
N TYR A 193 -51.59 -48.70 29.06
CA TYR A 193 -52.58 -49.68 28.61
C TYR A 193 -52.14 -51.12 28.96
N ASN A 194 -50.86 -51.46 28.76
CA ASN A 194 -50.33 -52.76 29.13
C ASN A 194 -50.43 -53.03 30.65
N GLN A 195 -50.15 -52.02 31.48
CA GLN A 195 -50.33 -52.12 32.93
C GLN A 195 -51.79 -52.32 33.30
N THR A 196 -52.71 -51.60 32.65
CA THR A 196 -54.15 -51.78 32.86
C THR A 196 -54.59 -53.21 32.52
N LEU A 197 -54.15 -53.75 31.38
CA LEU A 197 -54.41 -55.13 31.00
C LEU A 197 -53.86 -56.13 32.01
N ARG A 198 -52.63 -55.91 32.52
CA ARG A 198 -52.03 -56.75 33.57
C ARG A 198 -52.85 -56.72 34.86
N ASN A 199 -53.31 -55.54 35.28
CA ASN A 199 -54.15 -55.39 36.47
C ASN A 199 -55.50 -56.09 36.28
N GLN A 200 -56.11 -55.99 35.09
CA GLN A 200 -57.33 -56.72 34.75
C GLN A 200 -57.12 -58.24 34.82
N LEU A 201 -56.06 -58.75 34.20
CA LEU A 201 -55.68 -60.17 34.27
C LEU A 201 -55.46 -60.65 35.71
N GLN A 202 -54.77 -59.86 36.53
CA GLN A 202 -54.54 -60.20 37.94
C GLN A 202 -55.84 -60.19 38.74
N SER A 203 -56.78 -59.27 38.47
CA SER A 203 -58.09 -59.24 39.12
C SER A 203 -58.95 -60.46 38.74
N ILE A 204 -58.88 -60.89 37.48
CA ILE A 204 -59.55 -62.11 37.02
C ILE A 204 -58.94 -63.32 37.73
N ASP A 205 -57.61 -63.45 37.73
CA ASP A 205 -56.90 -64.55 38.40
C ASP A 205 -57.23 -64.62 39.91
N GLN A 206 -57.34 -63.47 40.58
CA GLN A 206 -57.79 -63.38 41.98
C GLN A 206 -59.26 -63.78 42.16
N SER A 207 -60.17 -63.31 41.29
CA SER A 207 -61.58 -63.73 41.33
C SER A 207 -61.74 -65.24 41.10
N LEU A 208 -60.84 -65.83 40.30
CA LEU A 208 -60.78 -67.26 40.03
C LEU A 208 -60.25 -68.07 41.22
N LEU A 209 -59.40 -67.47 42.05
CA LEU A 209 -58.92 -68.06 43.30
C LEU A 209 -59.95 -67.94 44.44
N GLU A 210 -60.79 -66.90 44.44
CA GLU A 210 -61.91 -66.76 45.38
C GLU A 210 -63.12 -67.63 45.00
N ASP A 211 -63.35 -67.86 43.71
CA ASP A 211 -64.40 -68.76 43.21
C ASP A 211 -63.93 -70.22 43.19
N LYS A 212 -63.78 -70.80 44.39
CA LYS A 212 -63.75 -72.27 44.53
C LYS A 212 -65.17 -72.84 44.33
N GLN A 213 -65.67 -72.95 43.09
CA GLN A 213 -66.38 -74.14 42.55
C GLN A 213 -66.96 -73.90 41.13
N GLU A 214 -66.33 -74.47 40.08
CA GLU A 214 -66.97 -75.21 38.95
C GLU A 214 -66.15 -75.13 37.62
N PRO A 215 -65.86 -76.27 36.98
CA PRO A 215 -65.04 -76.33 35.74
C PRO A 215 -65.79 -76.00 34.44
N SER A 216 -67.07 -75.61 34.47
CA SER A 216 -67.92 -75.40 33.27
C SER A 216 -67.90 -73.96 32.71
N SER A 217 -67.53 -72.95 33.52
CA SER A 217 -67.49 -71.52 33.17
C SER A 217 -66.37 -71.14 32.17
N TRP A 218 -65.28 -71.92 32.18
CA TRP A 218 -64.03 -71.65 31.43
C TRP A 218 -64.17 -71.58 29.91
N THR A 219 -65.13 -72.29 29.33
CA THR A 219 -65.31 -72.32 27.86
C THR A 219 -65.94 -71.02 27.34
N SER A 220 -66.89 -70.44 28.08
CA SER A 220 -67.57 -69.20 27.67
C SER A 220 -66.67 -67.95 27.76
N LEU A 221 -65.84 -67.88 28.80
CA LEU A 221 -64.91 -66.76 29.03
C LEU A 221 -63.77 -66.75 28.02
N LYS A 222 -63.21 -67.93 27.73
CA LYS A 222 -62.17 -68.10 26.71
C LYS A 222 -62.65 -67.63 25.33
N ASP A 223 -63.89 -67.97 24.97
CA ASP A 223 -64.50 -67.55 23.70
C ASP A 223 -64.84 -66.05 23.65
N SER A 224 -65.09 -65.41 24.80
CA SER A 224 -65.31 -63.96 24.90
C SER A 224 -63.99 -63.18 24.75
N VAL A 225 -62.95 -63.57 25.50
CA VAL A 225 -61.66 -62.89 25.48
C VAL A 225 -60.95 -63.04 24.14
N MET A 226 -61.04 -64.21 23.50
CA MET A 226 -60.53 -64.42 22.14
C MET A 226 -61.27 -63.57 21.10
N ARG A 227 -62.58 -63.33 21.24
CA ARG A 227 -63.34 -62.47 20.32
C ARG A 227 -62.99 -61.00 20.48
N ASP A 228 -62.84 -60.51 21.70
CA ASP A 228 -62.60 -59.09 21.95
C ASP A 228 -61.12 -58.69 21.76
N GLY A 229 -60.19 -59.57 22.12
CA GLY A 229 -58.74 -59.33 21.99
C GLY A 229 -58.22 -59.26 20.56
N LEU A 230 -58.94 -59.84 19.59
CA LEU A 230 -58.56 -59.82 18.16
C LEU A 230 -58.89 -58.49 17.46
N SER A 231 -59.62 -57.58 18.10
CA SER A 231 -60.03 -56.29 17.51
C SER A 231 -59.01 -55.16 17.68
N LEU A 232 -57.98 -55.33 18.53
CA LEU A 232 -56.97 -54.30 18.83
C LEU A 232 -55.63 -54.49 18.09
N LEU A 233 -55.45 -55.60 17.38
CA LEU A 233 -54.25 -55.85 16.56
C LEU A 233 -54.41 -55.31 15.15
N SER A 234 -54.48 -53.99 14.99
CA SER A 234 -54.25 -53.28 13.73
C SER A 234 -54.04 -51.80 14.03
N PRO A 235 -52.78 -51.33 14.13
CA PRO A 235 -52.26 -50.55 13.00
C PRO A 235 -50.72 -50.51 12.91
N TRP A 236 -50.05 -51.62 12.58
CA TRP A 236 -48.65 -51.56 12.13
C TRP A 236 -48.59 -51.71 10.62
N ARG A 237 -48.93 -50.63 9.90
CA ARG A 237 -48.53 -50.47 8.50
C ARG A 237 -47.11 -49.90 8.52
N ILE A 238 -46.14 -50.77 8.29
CA ILE A 238 -44.74 -50.40 8.04
C ILE A 238 -44.76 -49.40 6.88
N LEU A 239 -44.34 -48.15 7.12
CA LEU A 239 -43.93 -47.26 6.05
C LEU A 239 -42.55 -47.76 5.59
N GLU A 240 -42.54 -48.42 4.43
CA GLU A 240 -41.32 -48.57 3.65
C GLU A 240 -40.81 -47.18 3.26
N PRO A 241 -39.50 -46.92 3.34
CA PRO A 241 -38.94 -45.67 2.87
C PRO A 241 -38.96 -45.65 1.34
N ASP A 242 -39.65 -44.66 0.77
CA ASP A 242 -39.55 -44.32 -0.65
C ASP A 242 -38.09 -43.99 -0.99
N ASN A 243 -37.44 -44.93 -1.66
CA ASN A 243 -36.14 -44.77 -2.26
C ASN A 243 -36.34 -44.46 -3.75
N ASP A 244 -36.59 -43.19 -4.06
CA ASP A 244 -36.55 -42.68 -5.43
C ASP A 244 -35.81 -41.34 -5.47
N ARG A 245 -34.48 -41.42 -5.67
CA ARG A 245 -33.75 -40.49 -6.54
C ARG A 245 -32.39 -41.05 -6.94
N SER A 246 -32.44 -41.81 -8.02
CA SER A 246 -31.53 -41.81 -9.18
C SER A 246 -30.08 -41.35 -8.95
N GLU A 247 -29.18 -42.33 -8.93
CA GLU A 247 -27.83 -42.17 -9.47
C GLU A 247 -27.91 -42.03 -10.99
N GLU A 248 -27.38 -40.93 -11.51
CA GLU A 248 -26.87 -40.86 -12.88
C GLU A 248 -25.47 -40.24 -12.79
N CYS A 249 -24.47 -41.11 -12.66
CA CYS A 249 -23.06 -40.79 -12.90
C CYS A 249 -22.42 -41.99 -13.59
N SER A 250 -22.24 -41.87 -14.90
CA SER A 250 -21.41 -42.76 -15.70
C SER A 250 -19.92 -42.47 -15.44
N ASP A 251 -19.16 -43.56 -15.28
CA ASP A 251 -17.77 -43.81 -15.66
C ASP A 251 -16.79 -42.62 -15.72
N ASP A 252 -15.79 -42.58 -14.81
CA ASP A 252 -14.44 -43.06 -15.15
C ASP A 252 -13.40 -42.82 -14.02
N ASN A 253 -12.81 -43.94 -13.59
CA ASN A 253 -11.37 -44.16 -13.43
C ASN A 253 -10.56 -43.68 -12.20
N SER A 254 -9.89 -44.67 -11.59
CA SER A 254 -8.73 -44.65 -10.68
C SER A 254 -8.96 -44.17 -9.23
N GLY A 255 -8.56 -44.85 -8.16
CA GLY A 255 -7.69 -46.01 -7.99
C GLY A 255 -6.87 -45.83 -6.69
N CYS A 256 -7.02 -46.78 -5.74
CA CYS A 256 -6.08 -47.12 -4.65
C CYS A 256 -5.95 -46.10 -3.46
N TYR A 257 -5.86 -46.46 -2.17
CA TYR A 257 -5.44 -47.69 -1.48
C TYR A 257 -6.18 -47.91 -0.14
N ARG A 258 -6.61 -49.17 0.04
CA ARG A 258 -6.48 -50.10 1.17
C ARG A 258 -6.10 -49.56 2.58
N ALA A 259 -6.98 -49.86 3.54
CA ALA A 259 -6.74 -49.90 4.98
C ALA A 259 -5.78 -51.03 5.40
N SER A 260 -5.05 -50.84 6.50
CA SER A 260 -4.55 -51.94 7.35
C SER A 260 -4.48 -51.48 8.81
N LEU A 261 -4.99 -52.36 9.67
CA LEU A 261 -5.11 -52.25 11.13
C LEU A 261 -3.78 -52.32 11.89
N SER A 262 -3.89 -52.02 13.19
CA SER A 262 -3.05 -52.43 14.34
C SER A 262 -2.12 -51.33 14.84
N GLY A 263 -2.08 -50.95 16.11
CA GLY A 263 -2.78 -51.37 17.33
C GLY A 263 -2.16 -50.62 18.52
N THR A 264 -2.90 -50.58 19.63
CA THR A 264 -2.43 -50.36 21.02
C THR A 264 -1.70 -49.05 21.39
N SER A 265 -2.37 -48.16 22.13
CA SER A 265 -2.17 -48.00 23.59
C SER A 265 -2.94 -46.79 24.15
N VAL A 266 -3.77 -47.08 25.14
CA VAL A 266 -4.36 -46.20 26.18
C VAL A 266 -3.26 -46.02 27.26
N PRO A 267 -3.14 -44.94 28.08
CA PRO A 267 -4.21 -44.24 28.82
C PRO A 267 -4.03 -42.70 28.83
N SER A 268 -4.86 -41.81 29.39
CA SER A 268 -5.80 -41.83 30.50
C SER A 268 -6.45 -40.43 30.50
N SER A 269 -7.74 -40.34 30.81
CA SER A 269 -8.40 -39.10 31.23
C SER A 269 -7.82 -38.61 32.58
N PRO A 270 -7.89 -37.30 32.88
CA PRO A 270 -8.85 -36.94 33.93
C PRO A 270 -9.65 -35.65 33.70
N ARG A 271 -10.81 -35.66 34.34
CA ARG A 271 -11.83 -34.61 34.50
C ARG A 271 -11.32 -33.33 35.17
N HIS A 272 -12.03 -32.24 34.82
CA HIS A 272 -12.37 -31.03 35.60
C HIS A 272 -11.27 -30.16 36.20
N ARG A 273 -11.31 -28.85 35.89
CA ARG A 273 -11.78 -27.81 36.82
C ARG A 273 -11.84 -26.42 36.17
N HIS A 274 -12.90 -25.69 36.51
CA HIS A 274 -13.08 -24.26 36.29
C HIS A 274 -11.92 -23.44 36.87
N ARG A 275 -11.40 -22.50 36.08
CA ARG A 275 -10.59 -21.37 36.57
C ARG A 275 -11.50 -20.16 36.81
N ARG A 276 -11.54 -19.67 38.04
CA ARG A 276 -11.89 -18.27 38.36
C ARG A 276 -10.64 -17.39 38.22
N PRO A 277 -10.76 -16.12 37.83
CA PRO A 277 -9.65 -15.18 37.90
C PRO A 277 -9.49 -14.61 39.33
N ILE A 278 -8.24 -14.52 39.77
CA ILE A 278 -7.80 -13.78 40.96
C ILE A 278 -7.33 -12.40 40.47
N TYR A 279 -7.88 -11.33 41.05
CA TYR A 279 -7.27 -10.00 41.02
C TYR A 279 -6.48 -9.79 42.32
N GLN A 280 -5.20 -9.48 42.18
CA GLN A 280 -4.28 -8.82 43.11
C GLN A 280 -3.33 -8.03 42.19
N HIS A 281 -2.97 -6.77 42.36
CA HIS A 281 -3.03 -5.79 43.44
C HIS A 281 -3.32 -4.41 42.84
#